data_AF-A0AAV2A4A4-F1
#
_entry.id   AF-A0AAV2A4A4-F1
#
_cell.length_a   1.000
_cell.length_b   1.000
_cell.length_c   1.000
_cell.angle_alpha   90.00
_cell.angle_beta   90.00
_cell.angle_gamma   90.00
#
_symmetry.space_group_name_H-M   'P 1'
#
loop_
_entity.id
_entity.type
_entity.pdbx_description
1 polymer ?
#
loop_
_entity_poly.entity_id
_entity_poly.type
_entity_poly.pdbx_seq_one_letter_code
_entity_poly.pdbx_strand_id
1 'polypeptide(L)'
;MSEPAASISAKKKEKKKKNPENNPLFKSLPPSIEKLSERIGLRKVPENYIKQFLKENLPQQVSYTLNEYKEYIFSNEKFKKRKKQLGDKKRKTLLNASEQRRLAVFKLDPATTKFKTFIPVHELWKQYMQKMLQLRVPLPEDLSGIYQKLLKADYHGCMLVVASSVCHTYIGIRGIVVQETKNVFRLITEEDKLKTVPKKGSVFCFELNGYIFKIYGDNFCFVPYERIRVKYKTRQLVNP
;
A
#
# COMPACT_ATOMS: atom_id res chain seq x y z
N MET A 1 -45.16 32.61 -45.11
CA MET A 1 -44.57 33.90 -45.50
C MET A 1 -45.07 34.90 -44.47
N SER A 2 -44.29 35.66 -43.73
CA SER A 2 -42.88 35.98 -43.70
C SER A 2 -42.66 36.65 -42.34
N GLU A 3 -41.62 36.24 -41.60
CA GLU A 3 -41.09 37.01 -40.47
C GLU A 3 -40.65 38.40 -40.94
N PRO A 4 -40.53 39.37 -40.01
CA PRO A 4 -39.17 39.82 -39.75
C PRO A 4 -38.83 40.15 -38.29
N ALA A 5 -37.59 39.75 -37.95
CA ALA A 5 -36.56 40.47 -37.19
C ALA A 5 -36.83 40.87 -35.72
N ALA A 6 -36.49 39.96 -34.81
CA ALA A 6 -36.15 40.29 -33.42
C ALA A 6 -34.72 40.86 -33.33
N SER A 7 -34.61 42.11 -32.90
CA SER A 7 -33.35 42.78 -32.57
C SER A 7 -32.92 42.50 -31.12
N ILE A 8 -31.62 42.27 -30.97
CA ILE A 8 -30.92 41.83 -29.76
C ILE A 8 -30.77 42.99 -28.78
N SER A 9 -31.19 42.81 -27.52
CA SER A 9 -30.75 43.65 -26.40
C SER A 9 -30.24 42.80 -25.23
N ALA A 10 -28.95 42.95 -24.97
CA ALA A 10 -28.19 42.24 -23.96
C ALA A 10 -28.60 42.68 -22.54
N LYS A 11 -29.28 41.80 -21.80
CA LYS A 11 -29.49 41.97 -20.34
C LYS A 11 -28.17 41.74 -19.60
N LYS A 12 -27.46 42.83 -19.30
CA LYS A 12 -26.36 42.88 -18.34
C LYS A 12 -26.92 42.56 -16.94
N LYS A 13 -26.77 41.31 -16.48
CA LYS A 13 -27.12 40.91 -15.11
C LYS A 13 -26.22 41.64 -14.11
N GLU A 14 -26.78 42.59 -13.39
CA GLU A 14 -26.20 43.14 -12.16
C GLU A 14 -25.89 42.01 -11.18
N LYS A 15 -24.61 41.88 -10.80
CA LYS A 15 -24.18 41.03 -9.70
C LYS A 15 -24.65 41.66 -8.40
N LYS A 16 -25.73 41.12 -7.81
CA LYS A 16 -26.10 41.36 -6.40
C LYS A 16 -24.89 41.19 -5.50
N LYS A 17 -24.43 42.26 -4.85
CA LYS A 17 -23.48 42.21 -3.72
C LYS A 17 -24.11 41.33 -2.63
N LYS A 18 -23.54 40.16 -2.36
CA LYS A 18 -23.98 39.30 -1.26
C LYS A 18 -23.54 39.94 0.07
N ASN A 19 -24.48 40.10 0.99
CA ASN A 19 -24.20 40.55 2.36
C ASN A 19 -23.13 39.63 3.00
N PRO A 20 -22.05 40.19 3.58
CA PRO A 20 -20.93 39.42 4.12
C PRO A 20 -21.28 38.60 5.37
N GLU A 21 -22.38 38.93 6.06
CA GLU A 21 -22.76 38.32 7.34
C GLU A 21 -23.35 36.91 7.23
N ASN A 22 -23.77 36.48 6.04
CA ASN A 22 -24.41 35.17 5.82
C ASN A 22 -23.51 34.17 5.08
N ASN A 23 -22.19 34.32 5.19
CA ASN A 23 -21.23 33.40 4.59
C ASN A 23 -20.93 32.25 5.58
N PRO A 24 -21.29 30.97 5.28
CA PRO A 24 -21.14 29.85 6.21
C PRO A 24 -19.69 29.52 6.61
N LEU A 25 -18.72 30.18 5.98
CA LEU A 25 -17.29 30.08 6.27
C LEU A 25 -16.84 30.86 7.51
N PHE A 26 -17.62 31.84 7.97
CA PHE A 26 -17.26 32.70 9.11
C PHE A 26 -18.23 32.53 10.29
N LYS A 27 -18.51 31.28 10.68
CA LYS A 27 -19.24 31.01 11.93
C LYS A 27 -18.32 31.23 13.14
N SER A 28 -18.91 31.60 14.28
CA SER A 28 -18.19 31.62 15.56
C SER A 28 -17.62 30.24 15.88
N LEU A 29 -16.52 30.22 16.63
CA LEU A 29 -15.85 28.98 17.00
C LEU A 29 -16.79 28.12 17.87
N PRO A 30 -16.70 26.78 17.77
CA PRO A 30 -17.46 25.90 18.65
C PRO A 30 -17.15 26.16 20.13
N PRO A 31 -18.15 26.08 21.04
CA PRO A 31 -17.98 26.36 22.47
C PRO A 31 -16.89 25.50 23.14
N SER A 32 -16.63 24.30 22.62
CA SER A 32 -15.57 23.41 23.11
C SER A 32 -14.16 23.99 22.90
N ILE A 33 -13.96 24.75 21.81
CA ILE A 33 -12.68 25.37 21.48
C ILE A 33 -12.48 26.65 22.30
N GLU A 34 -13.56 27.40 22.57
CA GLU A 34 -13.52 28.57 23.44
C GLU A 34 -13.12 28.19 24.87
N LYS A 35 -13.74 27.16 25.45
CA LYS A 35 -13.36 26.61 26.77
C LYS A 35 -11.91 26.12 26.83
N LEU A 36 -11.44 25.53 25.72
CA LEU A 36 -10.04 25.12 25.62
C LEU A 36 -9.12 26.34 25.64
N SER A 37 -9.45 27.40 24.89
CA SER A 37 -8.67 28.65 24.80
C SER A 37 -8.47 29.33 26.15
N GLU A 38 -9.48 29.30 27.02
CA GLU A 38 -9.41 29.80 28.38
C GLU A 38 -8.47 28.95 29.25
N ARG A 39 -8.56 27.62 29.14
CA ARG A 39 -7.72 26.69 29.90
C ARG A 39 -6.23 26.80 29.54
N ILE A 40 -5.92 27.08 28.27
CA ILE A 40 -4.53 27.24 27.79
C ILE A 40 -4.03 28.70 27.87
N GLY A 41 -4.84 29.62 28.38
CA GLY A 41 -4.46 31.03 28.57
C GLY A 41 -4.22 31.79 27.27
N LEU A 42 -4.80 31.37 26.14
CA LEU A 42 -4.69 32.07 24.87
C LEU A 42 -5.44 33.40 24.98
N ARG A 43 -4.69 34.52 24.98
CA ARG A 43 -5.27 35.86 24.97
C ARG A 43 -5.66 36.24 23.55
N LYS A 44 -6.80 36.91 23.38
CA LYS A 44 -7.15 37.54 22.12
C LYS A 44 -6.07 38.57 21.78
N VAL A 45 -5.38 38.35 20.68
CA VAL A 45 -4.31 39.25 20.23
C VAL A 45 -4.93 40.61 19.86
N PRO A 46 -4.37 41.73 20.33
CA PRO A 46 -4.88 43.06 19.98
C PRO A 46 -4.88 43.26 18.46
N GLU A 47 -5.96 43.84 17.93
CA GLU A 47 -6.10 44.04 16.48
C GLU A 47 -4.98 44.92 15.89
N ASN A 48 -4.44 45.83 16.69
CA ASN A 48 -3.31 46.69 16.30
C ASN A 48 -2.03 45.89 16.08
N TYR A 49 -1.77 44.88 16.92
CA TYR A 49 -0.63 43.98 16.74
C TYR A 49 -0.77 43.17 15.45
N ILE A 50 -1.98 42.65 15.18
CA ILE A 50 -2.24 41.90 13.94
C ILE A 50 -2.02 42.78 12.72
N LYS A 51 -2.50 44.04 12.74
CA LYS A 51 -2.29 45.01 11.65
C LYS A 51 -0.80 45.30 11.41
N GLN A 52 -0.04 45.53 12.48
CA GLN A 52 1.40 45.79 12.43
C GLN A 52 2.16 44.58 11.89
N PHE A 53 1.91 43.39 12.45
CA PHE A 53 2.54 42.14 12.06
C PHE A 53 2.32 41.81 10.57
N LEU A 54 1.08 42.00 10.09
CA LEU A 54 0.76 41.79 8.67
C LEU A 54 1.47 42.82 7.78
N LYS A 55 1.59 44.08 8.21
CA LYS A 55 2.30 45.11 7.44
C LYS A 55 3.80 44.80 7.29
N GLU A 56 4.40 44.22 8.32
CA GLU A 56 5.84 43.89 8.35
C GLU A 56 6.19 42.65 7.53
N ASN A 57 5.30 41.64 7.50
CA ASN A 57 5.59 40.33 6.92
C ASN A 57 4.99 40.12 5.52
N LEU A 58 4.24 41.08 4.96
CA LEU A 58 3.68 40.98 3.62
C LEU A 58 4.46 41.84 2.59
N PRO A 59 4.57 41.38 1.33
CA PRO A 59 5.23 42.13 0.27
C PRO A 59 4.45 43.43 -0.04
N GLN A 60 5.14 44.57 0.01
CA GLN A 60 4.56 45.93 -0.06
C GLN A 60 3.93 46.32 -1.40
N GLN A 61 3.98 45.47 -2.42
CA GLN A 61 3.65 45.88 -3.79
C GLN A 61 2.15 46.00 -4.09
N VAL A 62 1.25 45.65 -3.17
CA VAL A 62 -0.19 45.74 -3.44
C VAL A 62 -0.98 46.13 -2.18
N SER A 63 -1.70 47.25 -2.25
CA SER A 63 -2.57 47.73 -1.18
C SER A 63 -3.91 46.98 -1.19
N TYR A 64 -4.01 45.86 -0.48
CA TYR A 64 -5.30 45.19 -0.28
C TYR A 64 -6.01 45.70 0.98
N THR A 65 -7.33 45.62 1.00
CA THR A 65 -8.17 45.91 2.18
C THR A 65 -8.14 44.70 3.14
N LEU A 66 -8.17 44.90 4.46
CA LEU A 66 -8.04 43.83 5.48
C LEU A 66 -8.95 42.59 5.25
N ASN A 67 -10.11 42.77 4.61
CA ASN A 67 -11.04 41.70 4.27
C ASN A 67 -10.57 40.83 3.09
N GLU A 68 -9.88 41.41 2.11
CA GLU A 68 -9.32 40.67 0.95
C GLU A 68 -8.17 39.76 1.40
N TYR A 69 -7.40 40.17 2.41
CA TYR A 69 -6.34 39.35 2.99
C TYR A 69 -6.85 38.12 3.74
N LYS A 70 -8.00 38.22 4.44
CA LYS A 70 -8.63 37.06 5.09
C LYS A 70 -9.10 36.05 4.06
N GLU A 71 -9.64 36.49 2.93
CA GLU A 71 -9.96 35.59 1.81
C GLU A 71 -8.69 34.98 1.19
N TYR A 72 -7.61 35.74 1.02
CA TYR A 72 -6.38 35.21 0.42
C TYR A 72 -5.71 34.13 1.28
N ILE A 73 -5.52 34.37 2.58
CA ILE A 73 -4.84 33.42 3.49
C ILE A 73 -5.69 32.17 3.76
N PHE A 74 -7.02 32.32 3.86
CA PHE A 74 -7.94 31.21 4.17
C PHE A 74 -8.70 30.66 2.96
N SER A 75 -8.32 31.03 1.74
CA SER A 75 -8.90 30.48 0.52
C SER A 75 -8.58 28.97 0.42
N ASN A 76 -9.54 28.16 0.87
CA ASN A 76 -9.58 26.70 0.66
C ASN A 76 -9.56 26.28 -0.82
N GLU A 77 -9.45 27.23 -1.77
CA GLU A 77 -9.34 27.00 -3.20
C GLU A 77 -8.09 26.17 -3.54
N LYS A 78 -6.96 26.39 -2.86
CA LYS A 78 -5.75 25.56 -3.03
C LYS A 78 -5.94 24.11 -2.56
N PHE A 79 -6.94 23.85 -1.72
CA PHE A 79 -7.27 22.53 -1.17
C PHE A 79 -8.49 21.87 -1.81
N LYS A 80 -9.14 22.50 -2.81
CA LYS A 80 -10.15 21.81 -3.63
C LYS A 80 -9.43 20.73 -4.45
N LYS A 81 -9.34 19.51 -3.90
CA LYS A 81 -8.94 18.32 -4.65
C LYS A 81 -9.79 18.29 -5.92
N ARG A 82 -9.16 18.52 -7.08
CA ARG A 82 -9.81 18.34 -8.39
C ARG A 82 -10.45 16.96 -8.37
N LYS A 83 -11.79 16.87 -8.34
CA LYS A 83 -12.49 15.62 -8.61
C LYS A 83 -12.10 15.26 -10.04
N LYS A 84 -11.12 14.37 -10.21
CA LYS A 84 -10.84 13.77 -11.52
C LYS A 84 -12.16 13.18 -12.00
N GLN A 85 -12.68 13.70 -13.11
CA GLN A 85 -13.74 13.05 -13.87
C GLN A 85 -13.27 11.60 -14.04
N LEU A 86 -13.96 10.64 -13.42
CA LEU A 86 -13.69 9.22 -13.66
C LEU A 86 -14.04 8.97 -15.13
N GLY A 87 -13.04 9.05 -16.01
CA GLY A 87 -13.19 8.59 -17.38
C GLY A 87 -13.72 7.16 -17.38
N ASP A 88 -14.49 6.83 -18.42
CA ASP A 88 -15.22 5.57 -18.56
C ASP A 88 -14.47 4.39 -17.95
N LYS A 89 -15.10 3.78 -16.95
CA LYS A 89 -14.53 2.65 -16.21
C LYS A 89 -14.22 1.55 -17.22
N LYS A 90 -12.95 1.44 -17.63
CA LYS A 90 -12.43 0.30 -18.38
C LYS A 90 -12.99 -0.97 -17.74
N ARG A 91 -13.56 -1.87 -18.56
CA ARG A 91 -14.15 -3.13 -18.10
C ARG A 91 -13.23 -3.75 -17.06
N LYS A 92 -13.72 -3.92 -15.83
CA LYS A 92 -12.96 -4.54 -14.74
C LYS A 92 -12.69 -5.99 -15.14
N THR A 93 -11.51 -6.27 -15.67
CA THR A 93 -11.09 -7.64 -16.00
C THR A 93 -10.78 -8.46 -14.76
N LEU A 94 -10.51 -7.79 -13.62
CA LEU A 94 -10.15 -8.42 -12.35
C LEU A 94 -11.07 -7.96 -11.22
N LEU A 95 -11.34 -8.87 -10.29
CA LEU A 95 -12.09 -8.61 -9.06
C LEU A 95 -11.32 -7.59 -8.19
N ASN A 96 -12.03 -6.60 -7.66
CA ASN A 96 -11.48 -5.67 -6.68
C ASN A 96 -11.18 -6.39 -5.35
N ALA A 97 -10.26 -5.88 -4.52
CA ALA A 97 -9.94 -6.45 -3.21
C ALA A 97 -11.17 -6.59 -2.30
N SER A 98 -12.13 -5.67 -2.37
CA SER A 98 -13.40 -5.78 -1.64
C SER A 98 -14.25 -6.95 -2.15
N GLU A 99 -14.33 -7.11 -3.48
CA GLU A 99 -15.08 -8.19 -4.12
C GLU A 99 -14.43 -9.56 -3.81
N GLN A 100 -13.10 -9.66 -3.84
CA GLN A 100 -12.35 -10.86 -3.47
C GLN A 100 -12.55 -11.26 -1.99
N ARG A 101 -12.58 -10.29 -1.07
CA ARG A 101 -12.88 -10.55 0.34
C ARG A 101 -14.32 -11.04 0.53
N ARG A 102 -15.28 -10.42 -0.16
CA ARG A 102 -16.70 -10.83 -0.13
C ARG A 102 -16.88 -12.27 -0.62
N LEU A 103 -16.15 -12.64 -1.68
CA LEU A 103 -16.16 -14.00 -2.24
C LEU A 103 -15.29 -15.00 -1.47
N ALA A 104 -14.55 -14.54 -0.45
CA ALA A 104 -13.69 -15.37 0.39
C ALA A 104 -12.72 -16.28 -0.40
N VAL A 105 -12.26 -15.85 -1.58
CA VAL A 105 -11.48 -16.66 -2.54
C VAL A 105 -10.21 -17.27 -1.93
N PHE A 106 -9.62 -16.61 -0.93
CA PHE A 106 -8.40 -17.05 -0.26
C PHE A 106 -8.63 -17.65 1.14
N LYS A 107 -9.89 -17.81 1.56
CA LYS A 107 -10.24 -18.44 2.81
C LYS A 107 -10.15 -19.95 2.61
N LEU A 108 -9.16 -20.55 3.25
CA LEU A 108 -9.00 -21.99 3.31
C LEU A 108 -9.87 -22.51 4.47
N ASP A 109 -10.62 -23.57 4.22
CA ASP A 109 -11.41 -24.22 5.27
C ASP A 109 -10.48 -25.04 6.18
N PRO A 110 -10.40 -24.72 7.48
CA PRO A 110 -9.55 -25.45 8.42
C PRO A 110 -9.86 -26.96 8.48
N ALA A 111 -11.11 -27.37 8.23
CA ALA A 111 -11.50 -28.78 8.32
C ALA A 111 -10.88 -29.64 7.20
N THR A 112 -10.72 -29.06 6.01
CA THR A 112 -10.16 -29.74 4.83
C THR A 112 -8.65 -29.55 4.67
N THR A 113 -8.10 -28.48 5.25
CA THR A 113 -6.69 -28.10 5.14
C THR A 113 -5.81 -28.87 6.13
N LYS A 114 -5.74 -30.20 5.96
CA LYS A 114 -4.88 -31.07 6.76
C LYS A 114 -3.51 -31.24 6.10
N PHE A 115 -2.46 -31.37 6.90
CA PHE A 115 -1.08 -31.57 6.46
C PHE A 115 -0.95 -32.78 5.54
N LYS A 116 -1.61 -33.89 5.87
CA LYS A 116 -1.59 -35.13 5.09
C LYS A 116 -2.03 -34.94 3.64
N THR A 117 -3.00 -34.05 3.39
CA THR A 117 -3.50 -33.74 2.05
C THR A 117 -2.44 -33.06 1.18
N PHE A 118 -1.47 -32.37 1.78
CA PHE A 118 -0.41 -31.66 1.07
C PHE A 118 0.86 -32.49 0.85
N ILE A 119 0.97 -33.69 1.41
CA ILE A 119 2.14 -34.58 1.20
C ILE A 119 2.34 -34.90 -0.29
N PRO A 120 1.31 -35.29 -1.07
CA PRO A 120 1.48 -35.53 -2.51
C PRO A 120 1.92 -34.27 -3.27
N VAL A 121 1.46 -33.10 -2.85
CA VAL A 121 1.86 -31.81 -3.44
C VAL A 121 3.35 -31.54 -3.19
N HIS A 122 3.83 -31.88 -2.01
CA HIS A 122 5.26 -31.79 -1.69
C HIS A 122 6.11 -32.75 -2.53
N GLU A 123 5.64 -33.98 -2.75
CA GLU A 123 6.32 -34.94 -3.62
C GLU A 123 6.40 -34.44 -5.07
N LEU A 124 5.30 -33.90 -5.59
CA LEU A 124 5.27 -33.28 -6.91
C LEU A 124 6.26 -32.11 -7.01
N TRP A 125 6.32 -31.27 -5.97
CA TRP A 125 7.24 -30.15 -5.92
C TRP A 125 8.71 -30.61 -5.94
N LYS A 126 9.06 -31.68 -5.20
CA LYS A 126 10.42 -32.26 -5.24
C LYS A 126 10.80 -32.71 -6.66
N GLN A 127 9.90 -33.40 -7.35
CA GLN A 127 10.14 -33.85 -8.74
C GLN A 127 10.31 -32.66 -9.70
N TYR A 128 9.50 -31.61 -9.55
CA TYR A 128 9.63 -30.36 -10.31
C TYR A 128 11.01 -29.73 -10.09
N MET A 129 11.43 -29.57 -8.84
CA MET A 129 12.73 -28.96 -8.52
C MET A 129 13.91 -29.79 -9.00
N GLN A 130 13.83 -31.12 -8.87
CA GLN A 130 14.85 -32.02 -9.40
C GLN A 130 15.03 -31.85 -10.91
N LYS A 131 13.93 -31.81 -11.67
CA LYS A 131 13.97 -31.59 -13.14
C LYS A 131 14.47 -30.19 -13.51
N MET A 132 14.16 -29.17 -12.72
CA MET A 132 14.56 -27.79 -12.99
C MET A 132 16.03 -27.53 -12.70
N LEU A 133 16.51 -28.02 -11.56
CA LEU A 133 17.87 -27.79 -11.09
C LEU A 133 18.87 -28.74 -11.76
N GLN A 134 18.46 -29.98 -12.08
CA GLN A 134 19.32 -31.02 -12.66
C GLN A 134 20.63 -31.14 -11.87
N LEU A 135 20.49 -31.22 -10.55
CA LEU A 135 21.63 -31.27 -9.63
C LEU A 135 22.49 -32.49 -9.99
N ARG A 136 23.74 -32.23 -10.36
CA ARG A 136 24.75 -33.28 -10.52
C ARG A 136 25.42 -33.52 -9.18
N VAL A 137 25.84 -34.76 -8.95
CA VAL A 137 26.67 -35.14 -7.81
C VAL A 137 28.03 -35.55 -8.37
N PRO A 138 29.14 -34.91 -7.98
CA PRO A 138 29.26 -33.80 -7.02
C PRO A 138 28.66 -32.48 -7.55
N LEU A 139 28.30 -31.59 -6.62
CA LEU A 139 27.73 -30.30 -6.96
C LEU A 139 28.77 -29.45 -7.72
N PRO A 140 28.41 -28.75 -8.81
CA PRO A 140 29.34 -27.88 -9.53
C PRO A 140 29.89 -26.77 -8.64
N GLU A 141 31.14 -26.35 -8.87
CA GLU A 141 31.73 -25.20 -8.16
C GLU A 141 30.97 -23.89 -8.46
N ASP A 142 30.52 -23.69 -9.69
CA ASP A 142 29.67 -22.56 -10.06
C ASP A 142 28.17 -22.88 -9.83
N LEU A 143 27.64 -22.32 -8.75
CA LEU A 143 26.23 -22.42 -8.37
C LEU A 143 25.39 -21.23 -8.86
N SER A 144 26.00 -20.26 -9.56
CA SER A 144 25.30 -19.04 -9.99
C SER A 144 24.06 -19.35 -10.84
N GLY A 145 24.18 -20.27 -11.80
CA GLY A 145 23.06 -20.72 -12.62
C GLY A 145 21.95 -21.39 -11.81
N ILE A 146 22.30 -22.17 -10.79
CA ILE A 146 21.36 -22.83 -9.88
C ILE A 146 20.63 -21.79 -9.03
N TYR A 147 21.33 -20.80 -8.49
CA TYR A 147 20.72 -19.72 -7.71
C TYR A 147 19.75 -18.86 -8.54
N GLN A 148 20.09 -18.54 -9.79
CA GLN A 148 19.18 -17.80 -10.68
C GLN A 148 17.90 -18.59 -10.99
N LYS A 149 18.01 -19.90 -11.15
CA LYS A 149 16.85 -20.79 -11.28
C LYS A 149 16.02 -20.78 -10.00
N LEU A 150 16.65 -20.98 -8.84
CA LEU A 150 15.97 -20.97 -7.52
C LEU A 150 15.22 -19.66 -7.27
N LEU A 151 15.80 -18.51 -7.61
CA LEU A 151 15.14 -17.22 -7.45
C LEU A 151 13.85 -17.10 -8.26
N LYS A 152 13.73 -17.80 -9.39
CA LYS A 152 12.55 -17.76 -10.28
C LYS A 152 11.59 -18.94 -10.08
N ALA A 153 11.96 -19.91 -9.26
CA ALA A 153 11.20 -21.14 -9.04
C ALA A 153 9.88 -20.89 -8.30
N ASP A 154 8.95 -21.83 -8.45
CA ASP A 154 7.76 -21.90 -7.62
C ASP A 154 8.06 -22.62 -6.30
N TYR A 155 7.48 -22.14 -5.19
CA TYR A 155 7.63 -22.70 -3.85
C TYR A 155 6.32 -23.18 -3.24
N HIS A 156 5.21 -23.17 -3.99
CA HIS A 156 3.98 -23.85 -3.58
C HIS A 156 4.25 -25.36 -3.43
N GLY A 157 3.96 -25.93 -2.25
CA GLY A 157 4.29 -27.32 -1.93
C GLY A 157 5.70 -27.54 -1.38
N CYS A 158 6.53 -26.50 -1.28
CA CYS A 158 7.85 -26.61 -0.66
C CYS A 158 7.72 -26.81 0.87
N MET A 159 8.50 -27.74 1.43
CA MET A 159 8.67 -27.86 2.88
C MET A 159 9.69 -26.84 3.36
N LEU A 160 9.24 -25.80 4.04
CA LEU A 160 10.09 -24.73 4.56
C LEU A 160 10.26 -24.83 6.07
N VAL A 161 11.45 -24.48 6.53
CA VAL A 161 11.80 -24.24 7.94
C VAL A 161 12.24 -22.79 8.08
N VAL A 162 11.72 -22.08 9.08
CA VAL A 162 12.20 -20.73 9.41
C VAL A 162 13.49 -20.85 10.23
N ALA A 163 14.63 -20.56 9.61
CA ALA A 163 15.94 -20.65 10.25
C ALA A 163 16.28 -19.41 11.08
N SER A 164 15.91 -18.22 10.60
CA SER A 164 16.09 -16.96 11.32
C SER A 164 14.95 -16.01 10.98
N SER A 165 14.53 -15.18 11.92
CA SER A 165 13.56 -14.13 11.70
C SER A 165 13.78 -12.99 12.70
N VAL A 166 13.45 -11.77 12.30
CA VAL A 166 13.42 -10.60 13.22
C VAL A 166 12.54 -10.88 14.44
N CYS A 167 11.47 -11.67 14.28
CA CYS A 167 10.62 -12.09 15.38
C CYS A 167 10.92 -13.55 15.76
N HIS A 168 11.47 -13.74 16.97
CA HIS A 168 11.89 -15.04 17.49
C HIS A 168 10.77 -16.09 17.52
N THR A 169 9.51 -15.68 17.67
CA THR A 169 8.34 -16.58 17.67
C THR A 169 8.17 -17.36 16.37
N TYR A 170 8.69 -16.85 15.25
CA TYR A 170 8.62 -17.56 13.97
C TYR A 170 9.73 -18.59 13.76
N ILE A 171 10.83 -18.49 14.51
CA ILE A 171 11.99 -19.37 14.37
C ILE A 171 11.58 -20.81 14.70
N GLY A 172 12.01 -21.76 13.89
CA GLY A 172 11.71 -23.19 14.06
C GLY A 172 10.35 -23.63 13.52
N ILE A 173 9.51 -22.72 13.01
CA ILE A 173 8.28 -23.13 12.32
C ILE A 173 8.67 -23.92 11.07
N ARG A 174 8.17 -25.16 10.97
CA ARG A 174 8.33 -26.06 9.84
C ARG A 174 6.96 -26.40 9.25
N GLY A 175 6.86 -26.37 7.93
CA GLY A 175 5.61 -26.73 7.26
C GLY A 175 5.65 -26.61 5.74
N ILE A 176 4.61 -27.13 5.10
CA ILE A 176 4.46 -27.07 3.64
C ILE A 176 3.83 -25.73 3.26
N VAL A 177 4.38 -25.06 2.24
CA VAL A 177 3.81 -23.82 1.70
C VAL A 177 2.49 -24.13 0.97
N VAL A 178 1.38 -23.71 1.56
CA VAL A 178 0.05 -23.82 0.94
C VAL A 178 -0.19 -22.64 0.01
N GLN A 179 0.13 -21.44 0.47
CA GLN A 179 -0.06 -20.22 -0.30
C GLN A 179 1.13 -19.28 -0.15
N GLU A 180 1.62 -18.83 -1.29
CA GLU A 180 2.56 -17.73 -1.40
C GLU A 180 1.83 -16.46 -1.83
N THR A 181 2.06 -15.37 -1.11
CA THR A 181 1.61 -14.03 -1.51
C THR A 181 2.82 -13.11 -1.64
N LYS A 182 2.61 -11.83 -1.96
CA LYS A 182 3.70 -10.87 -2.10
C LYS A 182 4.64 -10.86 -0.91
N ASN A 183 4.12 -10.80 0.32
CA ASN A 183 4.92 -10.53 1.51
C ASN A 183 4.95 -11.68 2.53
N VAL A 184 4.10 -12.70 2.38
CA VAL A 184 3.97 -13.78 3.36
C VAL A 184 3.93 -15.15 2.70
N PHE A 185 4.46 -16.14 3.43
CA PHE A 185 4.23 -17.56 3.18
C PHE A 185 3.23 -18.09 4.20
N ARG A 186 2.18 -18.77 3.73
CA ARG A 186 1.23 -19.52 4.57
C ARG A 186 1.66 -20.98 4.58
N LEU A 187 2.11 -21.44 5.73
CA LEU A 187 2.65 -22.78 5.97
C LEU A 187 1.62 -23.62 6.72
N ILE A 188 1.39 -24.86 6.28
CA ILE A 188 0.67 -25.87 7.07
C ILE A 188 1.70 -26.67 7.87
N THR A 189 1.54 -26.63 9.20
CA THR A 189 2.38 -27.40 10.13
C THR A 189 1.87 -28.83 10.27
N GLU A 190 2.69 -29.73 10.82
CA GLU A 190 2.29 -31.12 11.11
C GLU A 190 1.14 -31.22 12.12
N GLU A 191 0.93 -30.18 12.93
CA GLU A 191 -0.21 -30.05 13.85
C GLU A 191 -1.53 -29.64 13.15
N ASP A 192 -1.58 -29.71 11.82
CA ASP A 192 -2.71 -29.23 10.99
C ASP A 192 -3.05 -27.73 11.20
N LYS A 193 -2.13 -26.95 11.77
CA LYS A 193 -2.29 -25.50 11.97
C LYS A 193 -1.66 -24.72 10.83
N LEU A 194 -2.42 -23.78 10.28
CA LEU A 194 -1.95 -22.85 9.27
C LEU A 194 -1.27 -21.64 9.93
N LYS A 195 0.03 -21.47 9.69
CA LYS A 195 0.81 -20.33 10.17
C LYS A 195 1.18 -19.40 9.02
N THR A 196 1.08 -18.10 9.24
CA THR A 196 1.45 -17.08 8.24
C THR A 196 2.75 -16.43 8.67
N VAL A 197 3.81 -16.62 7.90
CA VAL A 197 5.16 -16.12 8.21
C VAL A 197 5.52 -14.98 7.23
N PRO A 198 5.94 -13.80 7.72
CA PRO A 198 6.41 -12.72 6.86
C PRO A 198 7.74 -13.07 6.21
N LYS A 199 7.88 -12.74 4.92
CA LYS A 199 9.10 -12.95 4.14
C LYS A 199 10.18 -11.94 4.51
N LYS A 200 9.78 -10.68 4.72
CA LYS A 200 10.71 -9.60 5.04
C LYS A 200 11.33 -9.86 6.42
N GLY A 201 12.66 -9.83 6.49
CA GLY A 201 13.41 -10.08 7.72
C GLY A 201 13.34 -11.53 8.19
N SER A 202 13.00 -12.48 7.32
CA SER A 202 13.01 -13.91 7.62
C SER A 202 13.88 -14.67 6.62
N VAL A 203 14.57 -15.69 7.12
CA VAL A 203 15.36 -16.63 6.35
C VAL A 203 14.71 -18.00 6.46
N PHE A 204 14.43 -18.58 5.30
CA PHE A 204 13.83 -19.91 5.18
C PHE A 204 14.87 -20.89 4.68
N CYS A 205 14.77 -22.13 5.11
CA CYS A 205 15.58 -23.24 4.62
C CYS A 205 14.67 -24.36 4.11
N PHE A 206 15.12 -25.06 3.08
CA PHE A 206 14.49 -26.29 2.61
C PHE A 206 15.54 -27.32 2.26
N GLU A 207 15.13 -28.58 2.29
CA GLU A 207 15.96 -29.71 1.92
C GLU A 207 15.56 -30.24 0.53
N LEU A 208 16.54 -30.54 -0.30
CA LEU A 208 16.34 -31.22 -1.57
C LEU A 208 17.54 -32.12 -1.87
N ASN A 209 17.32 -33.42 -2.06
CA ASN A 209 18.34 -34.43 -2.36
C ASN A 209 19.55 -34.41 -1.38
N GLY A 210 19.30 -34.23 -0.09
CA GLY A 210 20.35 -34.15 0.95
C GLY A 210 21.09 -32.82 1.02
N TYR A 211 20.77 -31.85 0.15
CA TYR A 211 21.30 -30.49 0.23
C TYR A 211 20.31 -29.57 0.93
N ILE A 212 20.84 -28.68 1.77
CA ILE A 212 20.06 -27.64 2.45
C ILE A 212 20.26 -26.32 1.71
N PHE A 213 19.17 -25.77 1.19
CA PHE A 213 19.16 -24.49 0.50
C PHE A 213 18.60 -23.40 1.42
N LYS A 214 19.31 -22.28 1.49
CA LYS A 214 18.93 -21.10 2.28
C LYS A 214 18.32 -20.02 1.38
N ILE A 215 17.14 -19.54 1.75
CA ILE A 215 16.39 -18.50 1.07
C ILE A 215 16.26 -17.27 1.97
N TYR A 216 16.71 -16.13 1.46
CA TYR A 216 16.47 -14.83 2.09
C TYR A 216 15.10 -14.28 1.64
N GLY A 217 14.14 -14.19 2.56
CA GLY A 217 12.77 -13.81 2.22
C GLY A 217 12.64 -12.37 1.70
N ASP A 218 13.58 -11.48 1.99
CA ASP A 218 13.66 -10.13 1.42
C ASP A 218 13.66 -10.13 -0.12
N ASN A 219 14.33 -11.11 -0.73
CA ASN A 219 14.40 -11.27 -2.18
C ASN A 219 13.10 -11.85 -2.79
N PHE A 220 12.21 -12.34 -1.95
CA PHE A 220 10.96 -13.02 -2.32
C PHE A 220 9.73 -12.17 -2.04
N CYS A 221 9.89 -10.87 -1.76
CA CYS A 221 8.80 -9.91 -1.52
C CYS A 221 8.06 -9.50 -2.83
N PHE A 222 7.76 -10.48 -3.67
CA PHE A 222 7.08 -10.38 -4.96
C PHE A 222 5.93 -11.39 -5.02
N VAL A 223 4.91 -11.09 -5.82
CA VAL A 223 3.92 -12.11 -6.17
C VAL A 223 4.61 -13.18 -7.03
N PRO A 224 4.30 -14.49 -6.90
CA PRO A 224 5.00 -15.55 -7.64
C PRO A 224 5.14 -15.28 -9.14
N TYR A 225 4.07 -14.83 -9.81
CA TYR A 225 4.10 -14.56 -11.25
C TYR A 225 4.99 -13.36 -11.64
N GLU A 226 5.18 -12.39 -10.74
CA GLU A 226 6.01 -11.21 -10.99
C GLU A 226 7.48 -11.55 -10.90
N ARG A 227 7.82 -12.51 -10.03
CA ARG A 227 9.18 -12.90 -9.69
C ARG A 227 10.01 -13.31 -10.90
N ILE A 228 9.39 -14.04 -11.83
CA ILE A 228 10.02 -14.54 -13.06
C ILE A 228 10.53 -13.37 -13.93
N ARG A 229 9.84 -12.21 -13.88
CA ARG A 229 10.15 -11.03 -14.69
C ARG A 229 11.18 -10.10 -14.02
N VAL A 230 11.48 -10.32 -12.74
CA VAL A 230 12.39 -9.46 -11.99
C VAL A 230 13.83 -9.73 -12.45
N LYS A 231 14.53 -8.64 -12.80
CA LYS A 231 15.98 -8.66 -12.97
C LYS A 231 16.61 -8.45 -11.60
N TYR A 232 17.08 -9.56 -11.01
CA TYR A 232 17.78 -9.52 -9.72
C TYR A 232 19.11 -8.79 -9.89
N LYS A 233 19.31 -7.72 -9.12
CA LYS A 233 20.57 -7.00 -9.02
C LYS A 233 21.21 -7.35 -7.70
N THR A 234 22.52 -7.54 -7.70
CA THR A 234 23.30 -7.70 -6.47
C THR A 234 23.11 -6.45 -5.62
N ARG A 235 22.47 -6.60 -4.45
CA ARG A 235 22.40 -5.57 -3.40
C ARG A 235 23.38 -5.98 -2.30
N GLN A 236 23.96 -4.98 -1.62
CA GLN A 236 24.86 -5.23 -0.49
C GLN A 236 24.14 -6.02 0.62
N LEU A 237 24.93 -6.81 1.34
CA LEU A 237 24.52 -7.90 2.23
C LEU A 237 23.53 -7.44 3.31
N VAL A 238 22.51 -8.26 3.54
CA VAL A 238 21.70 -8.21 4.76
C VAL A 238 22.60 -8.72 5.88
N ASN A 239 22.87 -7.88 6.89
CA ASN A 239 23.64 -8.29 8.06
C ASN A 239 22.94 -9.49 8.73
N PRO A 240 23.72 -10.49 9.19
CA PRO A 240 23.21 -11.74 9.77
C PRO A 240 22.35 -11.52 11.02
#